data_AF-A0A2J6GY33-F1
#
_entry.id   AF-A0A2J6GY33-F1
#
_cell.length_a   1.000
_cell.length_b   1.000
_cell.length_c   1.000
_cell.angle_alpha   90.00
_cell.angle_beta   90.00
_cell.angle_gamma   90.00
#
_symmetry.space_group_name_H-M   'P 1'
#
loop_
_entity.id
_entity.type
_entity.pdbx_description
1 polymer ?
#
loop_
_entity_poly.entity_id
_entity_poly.type
_entity_poly.pdbx_seq_one_letter_code
_entity_poly.pdbx_strand_id
1 'polypeptide(L)'
;MKDNIPVLMDKSQTILDTFCNLLKVPRDTLPKTEEIQQTLSNLPYLLDDIPEEFRGDELIRCCLAISTGLFDSALNYIWNLTIINLRDKMRLFGLEIIEKMNPDFKIKRFDNNDYSDSEILIKCLELGIINDESYYILNKNREMRNNCSTAHPPKSKIAAFELLSFIQTCNNHCLKQKTEIKGLDIKDFFNFIENQNPTEEIFSFWKNKINSTNHIQKDYILKALFGLFCDPNLERYKRNNSLFFLQKFIGTFSRKEIDSFLEIFNEYIVKNDEPRRKAATQLMQKLELFQEVPDWVIFNKFKIILNNLYNAHMNANNFYNEAPFAKELFDLSNQVQRPIQIKHQYVNVVLMTIIGNGYGRSWSSINYYEEMIKNFSDQEIIFMFQILDSDEKNLINDRLDNSALCKHHLKLTIELLDYNNLPTSVQKKYDNWTKKLTKY
;
A
#
# COMPACT_ATOMS: atom_id res chain seq x y z
N MET A 1 -26.46 30.52 26.62
CA MET A 1 -25.48 30.12 27.66
C MET A 1 -24.91 31.33 28.39
N LYS A 2 -24.36 32.32 27.66
CA LYS A 2 -23.71 33.53 28.21
C LYS A 2 -24.54 34.28 29.28
N ASP A 3 -25.83 34.47 29.06
CA ASP A 3 -26.69 35.26 29.96
C ASP A 3 -26.96 34.59 31.32
N ASN A 4 -26.79 33.26 31.42
CA ASN A 4 -27.09 32.49 32.64
C ASN A 4 -25.86 32.17 33.49
N ILE A 5 -24.65 32.46 32.99
CA ILE A 5 -23.38 32.16 33.69
C ILE A 5 -23.27 32.90 35.03
N PRO A 6 -23.61 34.20 35.15
CA PRO A 6 -23.53 34.91 36.43
C PRO A 6 -24.42 34.27 37.51
N VAL A 7 -25.64 33.89 37.16
CA VAL A 7 -26.60 33.27 38.10
C VAL A 7 -26.15 31.89 38.57
N LEU A 8 -25.55 31.09 37.67
CA LEU A 8 -24.97 29.79 38.02
C LEU A 8 -23.76 29.96 38.94
N MET A 9 -22.97 31.01 38.71
CA MET A 9 -21.77 31.31 39.46
C MET A 9 -22.09 31.67 40.92
N ASP A 10 -23.01 32.59 41.17
CA ASP A 10 -23.42 32.98 42.53
C ASP A 10 -23.88 31.76 43.37
N LYS A 11 -24.64 30.86 42.74
CA LYS A 11 -25.10 29.62 43.39
C LYS A 11 -23.93 28.69 43.71
N SER A 12 -23.00 28.51 42.78
CA SER A 12 -21.82 27.64 42.98
C SER A 12 -20.88 28.17 44.07
N GLN A 13 -20.64 29.49 44.12
CA GLN A 13 -19.82 30.16 45.12
C GLN A 13 -20.36 29.92 46.52
N THR A 14 -21.66 30.16 46.70
CA THR A 14 -22.36 29.98 47.97
C THR A 14 -22.21 28.55 48.49
N ILE A 15 -22.33 27.56 47.61
CA ILE A 15 -22.16 26.15 47.96
C ILE A 15 -20.73 25.86 48.40
N LEU A 16 -19.73 26.33 47.64
CA LEU A 16 -18.31 26.11 47.95
C LEU A 16 -17.91 26.71 49.29
N ASP A 17 -18.30 27.96 49.55
CA ASP A 17 -17.97 28.64 50.80
C ASP A 17 -18.65 27.97 51.99
N THR A 18 -19.90 27.50 51.81
CA THR A 18 -20.61 26.73 52.83
C THR A 18 -19.86 25.44 53.18
N PHE A 19 -19.41 24.66 52.17
CA PHE A 19 -18.65 23.43 52.42
C PHE A 19 -17.29 23.70 53.05
N CYS A 20 -16.55 24.72 52.60
CA CYS A 20 -15.25 25.08 53.18
C CYS A 20 -15.39 25.44 54.67
N ASN A 21 -16.42 26.23 55.00
CA ASN A 21 -16.72 26.61 56.38
C ASN A 21 -17.12 25.41 57.25
N LEU A 22 -17.99 24.52 56.73
CA LEU A 22 -18.43 23.31 57.44
C LEU A 22 -17.27 22.34 57.70
N LEU A 23 -16.39 22.14 56.71
CA LEU A 23 -15.24 21.24 56.81
C LEU A 23 -14.03 21.90 57.49
N LYS A 24 -14.09 23.21 57.76
CA LYS A 24 -12.97 24.02 58.30
C LYS A 24 -11.71 23.93 57.45
N VAL A 25 -11.88 23.93 56.12
CA VAL A 25 -10.80 23.86 55.14
C VAL A 25 -10.65 25.23 54.45
N PRO A 26 -9.41 25.70 54.20
CA PRO A 26 -9.17 26.94 53.48
C PRO A 26 -9.76 26.96 52.05
N ARG A 27 -10.38 28.08 51.65
CA ARG A 27 -11.01 28.26 50.31
C ARG A 27 -10.00 28.29 49.15
N ASP A 28 -8.75 28.60 49.44
CA ASP A 28 -7.63 28.65 48.48
C ASP A 28 -7.13 27.26 48.05
N THR A 29 -7.67 26.18 48.65
CA THR A 29 -7.53 24.81 48.12
C THR A 29 -8.08 24.69 46.69
N LEU A 30 -9.11 25.47 46.37
CA LEU A 30 -9.71 25.60 45.04
C LEU A 30 -9.28 26.92 44.37
N PRO A 31 -9.42 27.03 43.02
CA PRO A 31 -9.17 28.26 42.29
C PRO A 31 -9.97 29.45 42.85
N LYS A 32 -9.42 30.64 42.66
CA LYS A 32 -10.07 31.89 43.10
C LYS A 32 -11.37 32.11 42.33
N THR A 33 -12.30 32.85 42.94
CA THR A 33 -13.55 33.26 42.28
C THR A 33 -13.31 33.90 40.91
N GLU A 34 -12.34 34.80 40.83
CA GLU A 34 -11.96 35.48 39.58
C GLU A 34 -11.51 34.50 38.49
N GLU A 35 -10.75 33.46 38.86
CA GLU A 35 -10.29 32.42 37.92
C GLU A 35 -11.47 31.58 37.41
N ILE A 36 -12.39 31.20 38.28
CA ILE A 36 -13.60 30.47 37.90
C ILE A 36 -14.44 31.32 36.94
N GLN A 37 -14.58 32.63 37.22
CA GLN A 37 -15.35 33.56 36.40
C GLN A 37 -14.71 33.74 35.03
N GLN A 38 -13.39 33.88 35.01
CA GLN A 38 -12.62 34.01 33.79
C GLN A 38 -12.78 32.76 32.91
N THR A 39 -12.69 31.56 33.48
CA THR A 39 -12.90 30.31 32.73
C THR A 39 -14.32 30.21 32.20
N LEU A 40 -15.33 30.42 33.05
CA LEU A 40 -16.74 30.32 32.66
C LEU A 40 -17.13 31.32 31.57
N SER A 41 -16.68 32.57 31.67
CA SER A 41 -17.02 33.61 30.67
C SER A 41 -16.47 33.31 29.27
N ASN A 42 -15.34 32.61 29.17
CA ASN A 42 -14.74 32.19 27.90
C ASN A 42 -15.27 30.84 27.40
N LEU A 43 -15.82 30.01 28.30
CA LEU A 43 -16.24 28.64 27.98
C LEU A 43 -17.24 28.55 26.81
N PRO A 44 -18.28 29.40 26.69
CA PRO A 44 -19.22 29.33 25.56
C PRO A 44 -18.54 29.40 24.20
N TYR A 45 -17.53 30.25 24.04
CA TYR A 45 -16.79 30.38 22.78
C TYR A 45 -16.06 29.08 22.41
N LEU A 46 -15.51 28.39 23.40
CA LEU A 46 -14.84 27.11 23.18
C LEU A 46 -15.85 25.98 22.87
N LEU A 47 -17.01 26.00 23.53
CA LEU A 47 -18.03 24.95 23.38
C LEU A 47 -18.90 25.08 22.13
N ASP A 48 -19.09 26.30 21.61
CA ASP A 48 -19.87 26.54 20.39
C ASP A 48 -19.31 25.76 19.19
N ASP A 49 -17.99 25.57 19.16
CA ASP A 49 -17.27 24.81 18.14
C ASP A 49 -17.36 23.28 18.30
N ILE A 50 -17.89 22.77 19.42
CA ILE A 50 -18.03 21.32 19.65
C ILE A 50 -19.32 20.81 18.99
N PRO A 51 -19.24 19.81 18.09
CA PRO A 51 -20.40 19.17 17.46
C PRO A 51 -21.40 18.60 18.48
N GLU A 52 -22.69 18.58 18.12
CA GLU A 52 -23.78 18.13 19.01
C GLU A 52 -23.61 16.70 19.52
N GLU A 53 -23.05 15.81 18.70
CA GLU A 53 -22.75 14.41 19.08
C GLU A 53 -21.80 14.28 20.28
N PHE A 54 -20.96 15.28 20.53
CA PHE A 54 -20.04 15.29 21.68
C PHE A 54 -20.60 16.07 22.89
N ARG A 55 -21.82 16.64 22.80
CA ARG A 55 -22.47 17.39 23.89
C ARG A 55 -23.23 16.47 24.86
N GLY A 56 -22.57 15.38 25.26
CA GLY A 56 -23.11 14.37 26.17
C GLY A 56 -22.72 14.58 27.65
N ASP A 57 -22.80 13.50 28.41
CA ASP A 57 -22.60 13.47 29.86
C ASP A 57 -21.24 14.02 30.29
N GLU A 58 -20.15 13.66 29.60
CA GLU A 58 -18.79 14.11 29.90
C GLU A 58 -18.65 15.63 29.79
N LEU A 59 -19.27 16.23 28.78
CA LEU A 59 -19.19 17.67 28.56
C LEU A 59 -19.96 18.43 29.65
N ILE A 60 -21.13 17.92 30.04
CA ILE A 60 -21.90 18.48 31.16
C ILE A 60 -21.11 18.38 32.47
N ARG A 61 -20.50 17.21 32.75
CA ARG A 61 -19.63 17.01 33.92
C ARG A 61 -18.43 17.95 33.91
N CYS A 62 -17.82 18.19 32.74
CA CYS A 62 -16.76 19.17 32.57
C CYS A 62 -17.22 20.57 32.96
N CYS A 63 -18.38 21.02 32.45
CA CYS A 63 -18.93 22.34 32.76
C CYS A 63 -19.24 22.51 34.25
N LEU A 64 -19.80 21.47 34.90
CA LEU A 64 -20.08 21.46 36.34
C LEU A 64 -18.81 21.46 37.19
N ALA A 65 -17.78 20.75 36.75
CA ALA A 65 -16.47 20.78 37.41
C ALA A 65 -15.84 22.18 37.31
N ILE A 66 -15.92 22.84 36.15
CA ILE A 66 -15.44 24.23 35.99
C ILE A 66 -16.21 25.18 36.91
N SER A 67 -17.55 25.08 36.96
CA SER A 67 -18.35 26.00 37.78
C SER A 67 -18.10 25.87 39.28
N THR A 68 -17.64 24.70 39.72
CA THR A 68 -17.28 24.42 41.12
C THR A 68 -15.78 24.59 41.40
N GLY A 69 -14.98 25.00 40.41
CA GLY A 69 -13.53 25.17 40.57
C GLY A 69 -12.71 23.88 40.57
N LEU A 70 -13.31 22.73 40.24
CA LEU A 70 -12.63 21.44 40.11
C LEU A 70 -11.95 21.33 38.73
N PHE A 71 -10.95 22.18 38.48
CA PHE A 71 -10.26 22.28 37.19
C PHE A 71 -9.51 20.99 36.80
N ASP A 72 -8.99 20.27 37.78
CA ASP A 72 -8.39 18.94 37.62
C ASP A 72 -9.39 17.91 37.06
N SER A 73 -10.61 17.92 37.58
CA SER A 73 -11.71 17.06 37.14
C SER A 73 -12.21 17.49 35.76
N ALA A 74 -12.35 18.79 35.51
CA ALA A 74 -12.72 19.32 34.19
C ALA A 74 -11.74 18.87 33.09
N LEU A 75 -10.44 18.94 33.37
CA LEU A 75 -9.38 18.48 32.48
C LEU A 75 -9.55 16.99 32.15
N ASN A 76 -9.80 16.15 33.16
CA ASN A 76 -10.07 14.73 32.95
C ASN A 76 -11.29 14.48 32.05
N TYR A 77 -12.40 15.19 32.27
CA TYR A 77 -13.62 14.98 31.48
C TYR A 77 -13.44 15.35 30.01
N ILE A 78 -12.85 16.51 29.70
CA ILE A 78 -12.62 16.91 28.31
C ILE A 78 -11.57 16.04 27.63
N TRP A 79 -10.54 15.58 28.36
CA TRP A 79 -9.56 14.63 27.86
C TRP A 79 -10.18 13.27 27.55
N ASN A 80 -11.04 12.75 28.43
CA ASN A 80 -11.75 11.49 28.19
C ASN A 80 -12.60 11.57 26.91
N LEU A 81 -13.34 12.66 26.73
CA LEU A 81 -14.11 12.90 25.50
C LEU A 81 -13.21 12.90 24.25
N THR A 82 -12.03 13.51 24.35
CA THR A 82 -11.00 13.53 23.29
C THR A 82 -10.54 12.12 22.94
N ILE A 83 -10.23 11.29 23.93
CA ILE A 83 -9.73 9.92 23.73
C ILE A 83 -10.83 8.99 23.21
N ILE A 84 -12.07 9.14 23.68
CA ILE A 84 -13.22 8.39 23.17
C ILE A 84 -13.39 8.65 21.67
N ASN A 85 -13.39 9.93 21.25
CA ASN A 85 -13.49 10.28 19.83
C ASN A 85 -12.35 9.68 18.98
N LEU A 86 -11.11 9.72 19.46
CA LEU A 86 -9.98 9.10 18.76
C LEU A 86 -10.14 7.58 18.65
N ARG A 87 -10.60 6.91 19.71
CA ARG A 87 -10.90 5.46 19.69
C ARG A 87 -11.99 5.13 18.68
N ASP A 88 -13.05 5.93 18.62
CA ASP A 88 -14.14 5.70 17.67
C ASP A 88 -13.70 5.92 16.22
N LYS A 89 -12.87 6.94 15.96
CA LYS A 89 -12.22 7.12 14.64
C LYS A 89 -11.34 5.92 14.27
N MET A 90 -10.56 5.37 15.21
CA MET A 90 -9.79 4.15 14.97
C MET A 90 -10.67 2.92 14.70
N ARG A 91 -11.79 2.78 15.41
CA ARG A 91 -12.76 1.68 15.20
C ARG A 91 -13.38 1.74 13.80
N LEU A 92 -13.79 2.93 13.35
CA LEU A 92 -14.33 3.16 12.00
C LEU A 92 -13.28 2.87 10.91
N PHE A 93 -11.99 3.04 11.22
CA PHE A 93 -10.91 2.69 10.30
C PHE A 93 -10.76 1.17 10.09
N GLY A 94 -11.35 0.32 10.93
CA GLY A 94 -11.31 -1.13 10.74
C GLY A 94 -9.96 -1.76 11.14
N LEU A 95 -9.59 -1.60 12.41
CA LEU A 95 -8.33 -2.10 12.99
C LEU A 95 -7.94 -3.55 12.61
N GLU A 96 -8.88 -4.49 12.62
CA GLU A 96 -8.63 -5.90 12.22
C GLU A 96 -7.99 -6.04 10.82
N ILE A 97 -8.25 -5.08 9.93
CA ILE A 97 -7.73 -5.04 8.57
C ILE A 97 -6.25 -4.65 8.61
N ILE A 98 -5.88 -3.70 9.48
CA ILE A 98 -4.48 -3.27 9.67
C ILE A 98 -3.62 -4.40 10.23
N GLU A 99 -4.11 -5.15 11.21
CA GLU A 99 -3.36 -6.30 11.78
C GLU A 99 -3.09 -7.40 10.74
N LYS A 100 -4.05 -7.64 9.83
CA LYS A 100 -3.86 -8.59 8.72
C LYS A 100 -2.78 -8.14 7.73
N MET A 101 -2.53 -6.84 7.62
CA MET A 101 -1.69 -6.25 6.55
C MET A 101 -0.32 -5.83 7.03
N ASN A 102 -0.21 -5.48 8.31
CA ASN A 102 1.03 -5.27 9.00
C ASN A 102 1.04 -6.22 10.21
N PRO A 103 1.63 -7.42 10.08
CA PRO A 103 1.69 -8.39 11.18
C PRO A 103 2.43 -7.85 12.42
N ASP A 104 3.28 -6.84 12.23
CA ASP A 104 3.98 -6.15 13.31
C ASP A 104 3.09 -5.09 13.98
N PHE A 105 2.02 -4.65 13.30
CA PHE A 105 0.93 -3.88 13.89
C PHE A 105 0.03 -4.83 14.70
N LYS A 106 0.51 -5.21 15.88
CA LYS A 106 -0.27 -6.03 16.81
C LYS A 106 -1.40 -5.23 17.42
N ILE A 107 -2.61 -5.76 17.31
CA ILE A 107 -3.78 -5.12 17.88
C ILE A 107 -4.12 -5.83 19.17
N LYS A 108 -3.99 -5.12 20.30
CA LYS A 108 -4.66 -5.55 21.52
C LYS A 108 -6.18 -5.45 21.28
N ARG A 109 -6.97 -6.38 21.84
CA ARG A 109 -8.43 -6.34 21.68
C ARG A 109 -8.92 -4.97 22.17
N PHE A 110 -9.76 -4.29 21.40
CA PHE A 110 -10.35 -3.01 21.81
C PHE A 110 -11.48 -3.18 22.84
N ASP A 111 -11.37 -4.17 23.73
CA ASP A 111 -12.18 -4.25 24.93
C ASP A 111 -11.63 -3.20 25.92
N ASN A 112 -12.54 -2.54 26.65
CA ASN A 112 -12.25 -1.31 27.39
C ASN A 112 -10.97 -1.39 28.25
N ASN A 113 -9.92 -0.68 27.83
CA ASN A 113 -8.65 -0.31 28.51
C ASN A 113 -7.34 -0.98 28.04
N ASP A 114 -7.32 -1.75 26.96
CA ASP A 114 -6.06 -2.39 26.53
C ASP A 114 -5.00 -1.42 25.96
N TYR A 115 -5.44 -0.26 25.47
CA TYR A 115 -4.54 0.81 25.02
C TYR A 115 -4.52 1.97 26.01
N SER A 116 -3.32 2.33 26.43
CA SER A 116 -3.04 3.61 27.07
C SER A 116 -3.31 4.77 26.10
N ASP A 117 -3.60 5.94 26.65
CA ASP A 117 -3.78 7.18 25.87
C ASP A 117 -2.55 7.49 25.00
N SER A 118 -1.36 7.05 25.44
CA SER A 118 -0.12 7.19 24.66
C SER A 118 -0.11 6.36 23.39
N GLU A 119 -0.51 5.09 23.50
CA GLU A 119 -0.57 4.18 22.37
C GLU A 119 -1.68 4.63 21.41
N ILE A 120 -2.80 5.17 21.91
CA ILE A 120 -3.88 5.71 21.07
C ILE A 120 -3.37 6.85 20.20
N LEU A 121 -2.66 7.82 20.76
CA LEU A 121 -2.11 8.94 19.99
C LEU A 121 -1.11 8.46 18.92
N ILE A 122 -0.21 7.54 19.27
CA ILE A 122 0.77 6.97 18.34
C ILE A 122 0.04 6.25 17.20
N LYS A 123 -0.95 5.43 17.53
CA LYS A 123 -1.72 4.68 16.52
C LYS A 123 -2.55 5.61 15.64
N CYS A 124 -3.17 6.66 16.19
CA CYS A 124 -3.86 7.66 15.38
C CYS A 124 -2.91 8.37 14.40
N LEU A 125 -1.67 8.62 14.80
CA LEU A 125 -0.65 9.20 13.92
C LEU A 125 -0.24 8.21 12.81
N GLU A 126 0.04 6.95 13.17
CA GLU A 126 0.39 5.88 12.22
C GLU A 126 -0.72 5.64 11.17
N LEU A 127 -1.98 5.89 11.53
CA LEU A 127 -3.14 5.76 10.64
C LEU A 127 -3.52 7.06 9.90
N GLY A 128 -2.79 8.14 10.16
CA GLY A 128 -3.10 9.46 9.61
C GLY A 128 -4.45 10.00 10.07
N ILE A 129 -5.01 9.53 11.19
CA ILE A 129 -6.22 10.10 11.82
C ILE A 129 -5.88 11.48 12.38
N ILE A 130 -4.66 11.64 12.90
CA ILE A 130 -4.08 12.93 13.29
C ILE A 130 -2.74 13.12 12.57
N ASN A 131 -2.33 14.38 12.36
CA ASN A 131 -1.02 14.72 11.81
C ASN A 131 0.03 14.93 12.92
N ASP A 132 1.30 15.10 12.54
CA ASP A 132 2.42 15.28 13.48
C ASP A 132 2.20 16.45 14.46
N GLU A 133 1.65 17.57 13.95
CA GLU A 133 1.34 18.74 14.77
C GLU A 133 0.30 18.42 15.84
N SER A 134 -0.82 17.81 15.44
CA SER A 134 -1.89 17.41 16.36
C SER A 134 -1.40 16.37 17.35
N TYR A 135 -0.56 15.41 16.92
CA TYR A 135 0.09 14.46 17.82
C TYR A 135 0.95 15.16 18.87
N TYR A 136 1.85 16.05 18.47
CA TYR A 136 2.74 16.76 19.38
C TYR A 136 1.95 17.55 20.43
N ILE A 137 0.94 18.29 19.99
CA ILE A 137 0.10 19.14 20.82
C ILE A 137 -0.79 18.31 21.77
N LEU A 138 -1.45 17.26 21.28
CA LEU A 138 -2.27 16.37 22.13
C LEU A 138 -1.42 15.58 23.12
N ASN A 139 -0.20 15.19 22.72
CA ASN A 139 0.74 14.51 23.60
C ASN A 139 1.18 15.41 24.77
N LYS A 140 1.39 16.71 24.51
CA LYS A 140 1.61 17.69 25.58
C LYS A 140 0.41 17.78 26.54
N ASN A 141 -0.81 17.81 26.02
CA ASN A 141 -2.01 17.78 26.87
C ASN A 141 -2.11 16.48 27.69
N ARG A 142 -1.76 15.32 27.12
CA ARG A 142 -1.69 14.05 27.87
C ARG A 142 -0.74 14.15 29.08
N GLU A 143 0.45 14.72 28.88
CA GLU A 143 1.42 14.92 29.96
C GLU A 143 0.91 15.88 31.03
N MET A 144 0.25 16.98 30.62
CA MET A 144 -0.40 17.89 31.58
C MET A 144 -1.50 17.17 32.37
N ARG A 145 -2.34 16.37 31.70
CA ARG A 145 -3.37 15.55 32.34
C ARG A 145 -2.77 14.60 33.37
N ASN A 146 -1.72 13.88 33.02
CA ASN A 146 -1.12 12.88 33.90
C ASN A 146 -0.45 13.51 35.13
N ASN A 147 0.04 14.75 35.04
CA ASN A 147 0.70 15.43 36.16
C ASN A 147 -0.25 16.27 37.03
N CYS A 148 -1.36 16.75 36.47
CA CYS A 148 -2.29 17.66 37.15
C CYS A 148 -3.65 17.03 37.52
N SER A 149 -3.94 15.80 37.08
CA SER A 149 -5.21 15.13 37.39
C SER A 149 -5.21 14.35 38.71
N THR A 150 -6.41 14.12 39.24
CA THR A 150 -6.73 13.50 40.54
C THR A 150 -6.29 12.05 40.75
N ALA A 151 -5.64 11.40 39.77
CA ALA A 151 -5.21 10.00 39.90
C ALA A 151 -4.11 9.82 40.97
N HIS A 152 -3.38 10.89 41.27
CA HIS A 152 -2.46 11.04 42.40
C HIS A 152 -2.68 12.43 43.02
N PRO A 153 -2.18 12.72 44.25
CA PRO A 153 -2.17 14.09 44.74
C PRO A 153 -1.55 15.01 43.67
N PRO A 154 -2.29 15.99 43.13
CA PRO A 154 -1.84 16.74 41.97
C PRO A 154 -0.54 17.47 42.30
N LYS A 155 0.48 17.31 41.46
CA LYS A 155 1.80 17.91 41.69
C LYS A 155 1.78 19.44 41.55
N SER A 156 0.75 19.98 40.89
CA SER A 156 0.57 21.41 40.62
C SER A 156 -0.91 21.76 40.50
N LYS A 157 -1.29 22.97 40.93
CA LYS A 157 -2.61 23.56 40.67
C LYS A 157 -2.68 24.04 39.21
N ILE A 158 -3.83 23.89 38.58
CA ILE A 158 -4.08 24.36 37.20
C ILE A 158 -4.68 25.77 37.26
N ALA A 159 -4.12 26.71 36.50
CA ALA A 159 -4.65 28.06 36.37
C ALA A 159 -5.76 28.14 35.29
N ALA A 160 -6.59 29.19 35.34
CA ALA A 160 -7.71 29.39 34.42
C ALA A 160 -7.30 29.32 32.93
N PHE A 161 -6.24 30.04 32.54
CA PHE A 161 -5.78 30.08 31.15
C PHE A 161 -5.15 28.77 30.68
N GLU A 162 -4.55 27.99 31.58
CA GLU A 162 -4.03 26.67 31.26
C GLU A 162 -5.17 25.71 30.93
N LEU A 163 -6.25 25.73 31.72
CA LEU A 163 -7.45 24.93 31.44
C LEU A 163 -8.14 25.37 30.14
N LEU A 164 -8.27 26.68 29.90
CA LEU A 164 -8.84 27.19 28.65
C LEU A 164 -8.01 26.77 27.43
N SER A 165 -6.69 26.88 27.51
CA SER A 165 -5.77 26.42 26.46
C SER A 165 -5.87 24.91 26.24
N PHE A 166 -6.02 24.14 27.32
CA PHE A 166 -6.23 22.69 27.25
C PHE A 166 -7.51 22.34 26.48
N ILE A 167 -8.64 22.94 26.86
CA ILE A 167 -9.94 22.70 26.21
C ILE A 167 -9.88 23.12 24.74
N GLN A 168 -9.33 24.31 24.44
CA GLN A 168 -9.19 24.81 23.08
C GLN A 168 -8.35 23.88 22.21
N THR A 169 -7.28 23.33 22.76
CA THR A 169 -6.42 22.37 22.09
C THR A 169 -7.15 21.07 21.75
N CYS A 170 -7.85 20.48 22.73
CA CYS A 170 -8.69 19.29 22.51
C CYS A 170 -9.75 19.55 21.44
N ASN A 171 -10.34 20.74 21.44
CA ASN A 171 -11.29 21.15 20.41
C ASN A 171 -10.63 21.21 19.04
N ASN A 172 -9.61 22.06 18.86
CA ASN A 172 -9.01 22.31 17.54
C ASN A 172 -8.39 21.06 16.89
N HIS A 173 -7.78 20.18 17.70
CA HIS A 173 -7.02 19.04 17.18
C HIS A 173 -7.78 17.70 17.22
N CYS A 174 -8.97 17.65 17.83
CA CYS A 174 -9.73 16.41 17.91
C CYS A 174 -11.25 16.58 17.78
N LEU A 175 -11.89 17.45 18.59
CA LEU A 175 -13.35 17.52 18.73
C LEU A 175 -14.05 18.44 17.71
N LYS A 176 -13.44 19.58 17.35
CA LYS A 176 -13.95 20.56 16.37
C LYS A 176 -13.94 20.01 14.95
N GLN A 177 -13.02 19.09 14.69
CA GLN A 177 -13.14 18.25 13.53
C GLN A 177 -14.42 17.41 13.71
N LYS A 178 -15.56 17.93 13.20
CA LYS A 178 -16.29 17.13 12.22
C LYS A 178 -15.20 16.73 11.27
N THR A 179 -14.56 15.60 11.52
CA THR A 179 -13.85 14.94 10.47
C THR A 179 -14.88 14.94 9.37
N GLU A 180 -14.66 15.70 8.31
CA GLU A 180 -15.20 15.33 7.04
C GLU A 180 -14.57 13.96 6.77
N ILE A 181 -15.07 12.94 7.46
CA ILE A 181 -15.07 11.58 6.99
C ILE A 181 -16.10 11.63 5.84
N LYS A 182 -15.77 12.39 4.77
CA LYS A 182 -15.93 11.88 3.42
C LYS A 182 -14.99 10.68 3.21
N GLY A 183 -14.18 10.37 4.21
CA GLY A 183 -13.40 9.17 4.41
C GLY A 183 -14.25 7.92 4.24
N LEU A 184 -13.66 7.01 3.51
CA LEU A 184 -14.12 5.66 3.33
C LEU A 184 -14.26 4.97 4.70
N ASP A 185 -15.43 4.40 4.99
CA ASP A 185 -15.53 3.37 6.02
C ASP A 185 -14.78 2.15 5.46
N ILE A 186 -13.55 1.97 5.94
CA ILE A 186 -12.63 0.91 5.49
C ILE A 186 -13.24 -0.44 5.82
N LYS A 187 -13.93 -0.56 6.96
CA LYS A 187 -14.59 -1.80 7.33
C LYS A 187 -15.67 -2.15 6.31
N ASP A 188 -16.51 -1.20 5.91
CA ASP A 188 -17.52 -1.41 4.87
C ASP A 188 -16.89 -1.74 3.51
N PHE A 189 -15.78 -1.09 3.16
CA PHE A 189 -15.07 -1.37 1.92
C PHE A 189 -14.54 -2.80 1.88
N PHE A 190 -13.88 -3.25 2.94
CA PHE A 190 -13.35 -4.62 2.97
C PHE A 190 -14.43 -5.66 3.17
N ASN A 191 -15.51 -5.37 3.92
CA ASN A 191 -16.71 -6.20 3.93
C ASN A 191 -17.30 -6.36 2.53
N PHE A 192 -17.30 -5.30 1.74
CA PHE A 192 -17.71 -5.35 0.34
C PHE A 192 -16.78 -6.25 -0.48
N ILE A 193 -15.45 -6.04 -0.40
CA ILE A 193 -14.45 -6.87 -1.09
C ILE A 193 -14.61 -8.36 -0.75
N GLU A 194 -14.93 -8.67 0.50
CA GLU A 194 -15.07 -10.04 0.97
C GLU A 194 -16.40 -10.70 0.62
N ASN A 195 -17.48 -9.95 0.37
CA ASN A 195 -18.83 -10.54 0.28
C ASN A 195 -19.58 -10.24 -1.04
N GLN A 196 -19.09 -9.32 -1.87
CA GLN A 196 -19.80 -8.86 -3.06
C GLN A 196 -18.86 -8.74 -4.26
N ASN A 197 -19.41 -8.83 -5.48
CA ASN A 197 -18.63 -8.62 -6.71
C ASN A 197 -18.71 -7.15 -7.14
N PRO A 198 -17.60 -6.54 -7.61
CA PRO A 198 -17.60 -5.16 -8.08
C PRO A 198 -18.35 -4.98 -9.39
N THR A 199 -19.16 -3.91 -9.44
CA THR A 199 -19.72 -3.33 -10.67
C THR A 199 -19.05 -1.96 -10.93
N GLU A 200 -19.17 -1.42 -12.15
CA GLU A 200 -18.61 -0.09 -12.47
C GLU A 200 -19.23 1.04 -11.62
N GLU A 201 -20.51 0.92 -11.27
CA GLU A 201 -21.20 1.87 -10.38
C GLU A 201 -20.61 1.84 -8.96
N ILE A 202 -20.44 0.63 -8.40
CA ILE A 202 -19.87 0.45 -7.07
C ILE A 202 -18.39 0.86 -7.05
N PHE A 203 -17.66 0.58 -8.13
CA PHE A 203 -16.29 1.07 -8.29
C PHE A 203 -16.23 2.59 -8.25
N SER A 204 -17.13 3.28 -8.98
CA SER A 204 -17.18 4.74 -9.00
C SER A 204 -17.46 5.33 -7.61
N PHE A 205 -18.38 4.71 -6.86
CA PHE A 205 -18.65 5.07 -5.46
C PHE A 205 -17.40 4.96 -4.58
N TRP A 206 -16.73 3.80 -4.59
CA TRP A 206 -15.53 3.58 -3.79
C TRP A 206 -14.34 4.40 -4.26
N LYS A 207 -14.19 4.63 -5.57
CA LYS A 207 -13.15 5.49 -6.14
C LYS A 207 -13.19 6.90 -5.58
N ASN A 208 -14.38 7.50 -5.52
CA ASN A 208 -14.54 8.84 -4.95
C ASN A 208 -14.18 8.87 -3.46
N LYS A 209 -14.60 7.84 -2.71
CA LYS A 209 -14.27 7.69 -1.28
C LYS A 209 -12.79 7.42 -1.00
N ILE A 210 -12.10 6.62 -1.82
CA ILE A 210 -10.66 6.35 -1.69
C ILE A 210 -9.88 7.62 -2.02
N ASN A 211 -10.25 8.34 -3.07
CA ASN A 211 -9.56 9.57 -3.46
C ASN A 211 -9.75 10.74 -2.48
N SER A 212 -10.78 10.71 -1.63
CA SER A 212 -10.95 11.66 -0.53
C SER A 212 -10.20 11.28 0.75
N THR A 213 -9.56 10.10 0.81
CA THR A 213 -8.68 9.72 1.93
C THR A 213 -7.33 10.42 1.84
N ASN A 214 -6.63 10.52 2.97
CA ASN A 214 -5.25 11.00 2.96
C ASN A 214 -4.27 9.95 2.40
N HIS A 215 -3.04 10.37 2.10
CA HIS A 215 -2.03 9.49 1.49
C HIS A 215 -1.69 8.25 2.33
N ILE A 216 -1.64 8.38 3.66
CA ILE A 216 -1.34 7.26 4.57
C ILE A 216 -2.46 6.21 4.45
N GLN A 217 -3.71 6.66 4.50
CA GLN A 217 -4.88 5.78 4.40
C GLN A 217 -4.98 5.12 3.03
N LYS A 218 -4.72 5.87 1.96
CA LYS A 218 -4.68 5.33 0.60
C LYS A 218 -3.61 4.24 0.48
N ASP A 219 -2.40 4.47 1.01
CA ASP A 219 -1.32 3.47 1.02
C ASP A 219 -1.75 2.20 1.75
N TYR A 220 -2.35 2.32 2.94
CA TYR A 220 -2.91 1.17 3.66
C TYR A 220 -3.93 0.39 2.84
N ILE A 221 -4.89 1.07 2.19
CA ILE A 221 -5.92 0.44 1.36
C ILE A 221 -5.31 -0.27 0.15
N LEU A 222 -4.21 0.23 -0.42
CA LEU A 222 -3.55 -0.43 -1.55
C LEU A 222 -2.72 -1.63 -1.10
N LYS A 223 -1.94 -1.49 -0.02
CA LYS A 223 -1.20 -2.59 0.63
C LYS A 223 -2.15 -3.71 1.05
N ALA A 224 -3.32 -3.34 1.53
CA ALA A 224 -4.40 -4.23 1.87
C ALA A 224 -4.86 -5.12 0.72
N LEU A 225 -5.25 -4.48 -0.38
CA LEU A 225 -5.73 -5.18 -1.58
C LEU A 225 -4.62 -6.08 -2.14
N PHE A 226 -3.36 -5.64 -2.08
CA PHE A 226 -2.21 -6.46 -2.44
C PHE A 226 -2.11 -7.71 -1.57
N GLY A 227 -2.18 -7.55 -0.24
CA GLY A 227 -2.14 -8.65 0.73
C GLY A 227 -3.27 -9.65 0.53
N LEU A 228 -4.51 -9.16 0.37
CA LEU A 228 -5.68 -10.01 0.10
C LEU A 228 -5.56 -10.79 -1.20
N PHE A 229 -5.03 -10.19 -2.27
CA PHE A 229 -4.76 -10.92 -3.50
C PHE A 229 -3.73 -12.03 -3.30
N CYS A 230 -2.73 -11.79 -2.45
CA CYS A 230 -1.64 -12.73 -2.22
C CYS A 230 -1.99 -13.86 -1.24
N ASP A 231 -3.01 -13.71 -0.41
CA ASP A 231 -3.38 -14.71 0.60
C ASP A 231 -3.87 -16.02 -0.05
N PRO A 232 -3.16 -17.16 0.15
CA PRO A 232 -3.57 -18.44 -0.40
C PRO A 232 -4.82 -19.02 0.25
N ASN A 233 -5.18 -18.58 1.47
CA ASN A 233 -6.33 -19.10 2.21
C ASN A 233 -7.65 -18.42 1.81
N LEU A 234 -7.59 -17.31 1.08
CA LEU A 234 -8.77 -16.60 0.62
C LEU A 234 -9.36 -17.23 -0.64
N GLU A 235 -10.69 -17.22 -0.68
CA GLU A 235 -11.46 -17.68 -1.83
C GLU A 235 -11.14 -16.87 -3.09
N ARG A 236 -11.19 -17.54 -4.25
CA ARG A 236 -10.76 -16.96 -5.54
C ARG A 236 -11.48 -15.65 -5.89
N TYR A 237 -12.78 -15.53 -5.57
CA TYR A 237 -13.53 -14.31 -5.89
C TYR A 237 -13.04 -13.11 -5.05
N LYS A 238 -12.71 -13.29 -3.76
CA LYS A 238 -12.16 -12.24 -2.89
C LYS A 238 -10.84 -11.70 -3.46
N ARG A 239 -9.96 -12.61 -3.89
CA ARG A 239 -8.69 -12.26 -4.55
C ARG A 239 -8.93 -11.50 -5.85
N ASN A 240 -9.88 -11.96 -6.68
CA ASN A 240 -10.23 -11.29 -7.93
C ASN A 240 -10.83 -9.90 -7.70
N ASN A 241 -11.62 -9.70 -6.64
CA ASN A 241 -12.15 -8.40 -6.26
C ASN A 241 -11.00 -7.44 -5.94
N SER A 242 -10.01 -7.88 -5.16
CA SER A 242 -8.82 -7.06 -4.87
C SER A 242 -8.06 -6.68 -6.14
N LEU A 243 -7.86 -7.65 -7.06
CA LEU A 243 -7.23 -7.39 -8.35
C LEU A 243 -8.00 -6.35 -9.17
N PHE A 244 -9.33 -6.44 -9.23
CA PHE A 244 -10.18 -5.51 -9.98
C PHE A 244 -9.95 -4.06 -9.54
N PHE A 245 -9.95 -3.79 -8.22
CA PHE A 245 -9.69 -2.46 -7.70
C PHE A 245 -8.26 -2.00 -8.00
N LEU A 246 -7.26 -2.86 -7.77
CA LEU A 246 -5.86 -2.53 -8.05
C LEU A 246 -5.64 -2.15 -9.52
N GLN A 247 -6.20 -2.92 -10.47
CA GLN A 247 -6.09 -2.62 -11.90
C GLN A 247 -6.74 -1.29 -12.28
N LYS A 248 -7.84 -0.91 -11.63
CA LYS A 248 -8.50 0.37 -11.91
C LYS A 248 -7.79 1.57 -11.25
N PHE A 249 -7.04 1.34 -10.17
CA PHE A 249 -6.29 2.38 -9.47
C PHE A 249 -4.84 2.54 -9.94
N ILE A 250 -4.29 1.55 -10.66
CA ILE A 250 -2.86 1.53 -11.04
C ILE A 250 -2.41 2.83 -11.72
N GLY A 251 -3.22 3.40 -12.60
CA GLY A 251 -2.91 4.68 -13.29
C GLY A 251 -2.88 5.92 -12.37
N THR A 252 -3.21 5.77 -11.08
CA THR A 252 -3.15 6.83 -10.06
C THR A 252 -2.05 6.62 -9.03
N PHE A 253 -1.24 5.57 -9.19
CA PHE A 253 -0.15 5.28 -8.26
C PHE A 253 0.99 6.27 -8.50
N SER A 254 1.55 6.80 -7.42
CA SER A 254 2.83 7.50 -7.46
C SER A 254 3.96 6.50 -7.24
N ARG A 255 5.21 6.98 -7.31
CA ARG A 255 6.39 6.16 -7.02
C ARG A 255 6.32 5.54 -5.62
N LYS A 256 5.77 6.27 -4.64
CA LYS A 256 5.64 5.78 -3.26
C LYS A 256 4.76 4.53 -3.15
N GLU A 257 3.61 4.50 -3.83
CA GLU A 257 2.72 3.33 -3.80
C GLU A 257 3.36 2.12 -4.51
N ILE A 258 4.17 2.34 -5.56
CA ILE A 258 4.93 1.27 -6.21
C ILE A 258 6.01 0.73 -5.26
N ASP A 259 6.77 1.60 -4.60
CA ASP A 259 7.79 1.19 -3.63
C ASP A 259 7.17 0.41 -2.46
N SER A 260 6.01 0.85 -1.96
CA SER A 260 5.19 0.11 -0.99
C SER A 260 4.83 -1.32 -1.43
N PHE A 261 4.55 -1.55 -2.72
CA PHE A 261 4.28 -2.89 -3.24
C PHE A 261 5.54 -3.74 -3.30
N LEU A 262 6.68 -3.12 -3.65
CA LEU A 262 7.97 -3.78 -3.63
C LEU A 262 8.40 -4.17 -2.22
N GLU A 263 8.10 -3.34 -1.20
CA GLU A 263 8.32 -3.69 0.20
C GLU A 263 7.59 -4.99 0.57
N ILE A 264 6.28 -5.08 0.31
CA ILE A 264 5.49 -6.29 0.58
C ILE A 264 6.02 -7.49 -0.22
N PHE A 265 6.35 -7.28 -1.49
CA PHE A 265 6.90 -8.34 -2.34
C PHE A 265 8.23 -8.88 -1.76
N ASN A 266 9.13 -8.00 -1.35
CA ASN A 266 10.41 -8.35 -0.76
C ASN A 266 10.25 -9.02 0.60
N GLU A 267 9.28 -8.61 1.41
CA GLU A 267 8.96 -9.31 2.65
C GLU A 267 8.58 -10.77 2.43
N TYR A 268 7.78 -11.09 1.41
CA TYR A 268 7.44 -12.49 1.09
C TYR A 268 8.66 -13.30 0.65
N ILE A 269 9.64 -12.67 0.00
CA ILE A 269 10.93 -13.30 -0.31
C ILE A 269 11.72 -13.58 0.97
N VAL A 270 11.89 -12.57 1.83
CA VAL A 270 12.65 -12.69 3.07
C VAL A 270 12.05 -13.74 3.99
N LYS A 271 10.71 -13.81 4.06
CA LYS A 271 9.96 -14.79 4.87
C LYS A 271 9.90 -16.19 4.25
N ASN A 272 10.44 -16.40 3.04
CA ASN A 272 10.34 -17.65 2.26
C ASN A 272 8.89 -18.16 2.08
N ASP A 273 7.92 -17.24 1.94
CA ASP A 273 6.51 -17.58 1.72
C ASP A 273 6.27 -17.83 0.21
N GLU A 274 6.55 -19.06 -0.23
CA GLU A 274 6.42 -19.47 -1.63
C GLU A 274 5.02 -19.22 -2.24
N PRO A 275 3.90 -19.59 -1.57
CA PRO A 275 2.56 -19.29 -2.07
C PRO A 275 2.32 -17.80 -2.30
N ARG A 276 2.63 -16.95 -1.32
CA ARG A 276 2.41 -15.51 -1.43
C ARG A 276 3.36 -14.87 -2.44
N ARG A 277 4.62 -15.31 -2.50
CA ARG A 277 5.60 -14.86 -3.51
C ARG A 277 5.12 -15.13 -4.94
N LYS A 278 4.60 -16.34 -5.20
CA LYS A 278 4.04 -16.69 -6.51
C LYS A 278 2.84 -15.81 -6.85
N ALA A 279 1.93 -15.60 -5.91
CA ALA A 279 0.78 -14.73 -6.10
C ALA A 279 1.22 -13.26 -6.34
N ALA A 280 2.14 -12.73 -5.55
CA ALA A 280 2.66 -11.38 -5.70
C ALA A 280 3.35 -11.19 -7.07
N THR A 281 4.13 -12.18 -7.53
CA THR A 281 4.71 -12.18 -8.88
C THR A 281 3.63 -12.07 -9.96
N GLN A 282 2.56 -12.87 -9.85
CA GLN A 282 1.43 -12.82 -10.79
C GLN A 282 0.68 -11.48 -10.71
N LEU A 283 0.57 -10.89 -9.51
CA LEU A 283 -0.07 -9.59 -9.33
C LEU A 283 0.72 -8.50 -10.04
N MET A 284 2.03 -8.42 -9.82
CA MET A 284 2.91 -7.44 -10.47
C MET A 284 2.85 -7.55 -11.99
N GLN A 285 2.74 -8.77 -12.54
CA GLN A 285 2.51 -8.97 -13.98
C GLN A 285 1.17 -8.43 -14.46
N LYS A 286 0.08 -8.72 -13.73
CA LYS A 286 -1.27 -8.26 -14.07
C LYS A 286 -1.48 -6.75 -13.91
N LEU A 287 -0.62 -6.09 -13.15
CA LEU A 287 -0.59 -4.65 -12.95
C LEU A 287 0.45 -3.95 -13.85
N GLU A 288 1.11 -4.69 -14.75
CA GLU A 288 2.17 -4.15 -15.63
C GLU A 288 3.36 -3.53 -14.86
N LEU A 289 3.55 -3.93 -13.60
CA LEU A 289 4.65 -3.51 -12.73
C LEU A 289 5.79 -4.53 -12.66
N PHE A 290 5.79 -5.55 -13.53
CA PHE A 290 6.78 -6.62 -13.44
C PHE A 290 8.21 -6.13 -13.69
N GLN A 291 8.41 -5.02 -14.40
CA GLN A 291 9.72 -4.39 -14.57
C GLN A 291 10.31 -3.80 -13.27
N GLU A 292 9.47 -3.57 -12.25
CA GLU A 292 9.90 -2.99 -10.98
C GLU A 292 10.45 -4.04 -10.00
N VAL A 293 10.23 -5.34 -10.27
CA VAL A 293 10.69 -6.42 -9.39
C VAL A 293 12.21 -6.65 -9.57
N PRO A 294 12.90 -7.27 -8.59
CA PRO A 294 14.33 -7.51 -8.69
C PRO A 294 14.74 -8.34 -9.92
N ASP A 295 15.87 -7.98 -10.55
CA ASP A 295 16.41 -8.63 -11.76
C ASP A 295 16.52 -10.15 -11.67
N TRP A 296 16.86 -10.68 -10.49
CA TRP A 296 17.00 -12.13 -10.30
C TRP A 296 15.65 -12.87 -10.41
N VAL A 297 14.53 -12.20 -10.06
CA VAL A 297 13.16 -12.74 -10.23
C VAL A 297 12.83 -12.79 -11.72
N ILE A 298 13.12 -11.71 -12.45
CA ILE A 298 12.96 -11.63 -13.90
C ILE A 298 13.80 -12.71 -14.59
N PHE A 299 15.07 -12.83 -14.22
CA PHE A 299 15.98 -13.87 -14.71
C PHE A 299 15.42 -15.28 -14.51
N ASN A 300 14.95 -15.59 -13.30
CA ASN A 300 14.39 -16.90 -13.00
C ASN A 300 13.12 -17.18 -13.82
N LYS A 301 12.27 -16.17 -14.03
CA LYS A 301 11.06 -16.30 -14.84
C LYS A 301 11.41 -16.57 -16.31
N PHE A 302 12.35 -15.84 -16.91
CA PHE A 302 12.85 -16.14 -18.25
C PHE A 302 13.43 -17.55 -18.33
N LYS A 303 14.28 -17.95 -17.37
CA LYS A 303 14.92 -19.26 -17.34
C LYS A 303 13.88 -20.40 -17.36
N ILE A 304 12.82 -20.28 -16.58
CA ILE A 304 11.73 -21.27 -16.55
C ILE A 304 11.04 -21.35 -17.91
N ILE A 305 10.64 -20.21 -18.49
CA ILE A 305 9.93 -20.18 -19.78
C ILE A 305 10.81 -20.71 -20.91
N LEU A 306 12.08 -20.31 -20.95
CA LEU A 306 13.04 -20.78 -21.95
C LEU A 306 13.26 -22.29 -21.87
N ASN A 307 13.39 -22.84 -20.66
CA ASN A 307 13.51 -24.29 -20.48
C ASN A 307 12.24 -25.03 -20.92
N ASN A 308 11.06 -24.50 -20.59
CA ASN A 308 9.80 -25.09 -21.01
C ASN A 308 9.66 -25.08 -22.54
N LEU A 309 10.00 -23.96 -23.17
CA LEU A 309 9.96 -23.82 -24.63
C LEU A 309 10.96 -24.76 -25.29
N TYR A 310 12.20 -24.82 -24.81
CA TYR A 310 13.22 -25.73 -25.31
C TYR A 310 12.75 -27.19 -25.22
N ASN A 311 12.21 -27.60 -24.07
CA ASN A 311 11.69 -28.96 -23.89
C ASN A 311 10.51 -29.26 -24.82
N ALA A 312 9.58 -28.31 -24.98
CA ALA A 312 8.47 -28.43 -25.92
C ALA A 312 8.96 -28.61 -27.36
N HIS A 313 10.00 -27.87 -27.74
CA HIS A 313 10.61 -27.95 -29.07
C HIS A 313 11.32 -29.29 -29.33
N MET A 314 11.90 -29.91 -28.30
CA MET A 314 12.59 -31.20 -28.41
C MET A 314 11.65 -32.41 -28.42
N ASN A 315 10.39 -32.24 -28.02
CA ASN A 315 9.42 -33.32 -28.01
C ASN A 315 8.95 -33.69 -29.43
N ALA A 316 8.55 -34.95 -29.62
CA ALA A 316 8.08 -35.46 -30.91
C ALA A 316 6.88 -34.68 -31.51
N ASN A 317 6.03 -34.11 -30.66
CA ASN A 317 4.85 -33.33 -31.05
C ASN A 317 5.08 -31.80 -30.95
N ASN A 318 6.32 -31.35 -31.11
CA ASN A 318 6.70 -29.94 -30.94
C ASN A 318 5.82 -28.97 -31.75
N PHE A 319 5.53 -29.27 -33.02
CA PHE A 319 4.76 -28.37 -33.88
C PHE A 319 3.39 -27.97 -33.33
N TYR A 320 2.76 -28.85 -32.53
CA TYR A 320 1.46 -28.62 -31.91
C TYR A 320 1.56 -27.95 -30.52
N ASN A 321 2.64 -28.20 -29.79
CA ASN A 321 2.73 -27.85 -28.37
C ASN A 321 3.60 -26.61 -28.09
N GLU A 322 4.33 -26.11 -29.08
CA GLU A 322 5.30 -25.03 -28.90
C GLU A 322 4.65 -23.64 -28.77
N ALA A 323 3.52 -23.42 -29.47
CA ALA A 323 2.83 -22.14 -29.55
C ALA A 323 2.50 -21.45 -28.20
N PRO A 324 1.95 -22.13 -27.18
CA PRO A 324 1.70 -21.48 -25.89
C PRO A 324 2.98 -20.98 -25.21
N PHE A 325 4.09 -21.72 -25.30
CA PHE A 325 5.36 -21.33 -24.70
C PHE A 325 6.04 -20.21 -25.50
N ALA A 326 5.93 -20.24 -26.83
CA ALA A 326 6.40 -19.17 -27.70
C ALA A 326 5.72 -17.84 -27.37
N LYS A 327 4.39 -17.88 -27.23
CA LYS A 327 3.59 -16.72 -26.82
C LYS A 327 3.98 -16.21 -25.43
N GLU A 328 4.12 -17.09 -24.44
CA GLU A 328 4.51 -16.68 -23.09
C GLU A 328 5.89 -15.99 -23.07
N LEU A 329 6.85 -16.52 -23.83
CA LEU A 329 8.18 -15.90 -23.96
C LEU A 329 8.11 -14.54 -24.66
N PHE A 330 7.23 -14.40 -25.66
CA PHE A 330 7.06 -13.15 -26.42
C PHE A 330 6.47 -12.06 -25.54
N ASP A 331 5.37 -12.39 -24.85
CA ASP A 331 4.68 -11.47 -23.96
C ASP A 331 5.64 -10.98 -22.85
N LEU A 332 6.42 -11.88 -22.24
CA LEU A 332 7.41 -11.48 -21.23
C LEU A 332 8.53 -10.61 -21.82
N SER A 333 9.01 -10.93 -23.02
CA SER A 333 10.09 -10.18 -23.70
C SER A 333 9.69 -8.75 -24.05
N ASN A 334 8.39 -8.49 -24.23
CA ASN A 334 7.87 -7.15 -24.49
C ASN A 334 7.57 -6.38 -23.20
N GLN A 335 7.33 -7.08 -22.08
CA GLN A 335 7.01 -6.47 -20.80
C GLN A 335 8.25 -5.99 -20.03
N VAL A 336 9.36 -6.72 -20.13
CA VAL A 336 10.56 -6.44 -19.32
C VAL A 336 11.85 -6.57 -20.13
N GLN A 337 12.85 -5.76 -19.76
CA GLN A 337 14.18 -5.89 -20.32
C GLN A 337 14.82 -7.22 -19.88
N ARG A 338 15.45 -7.91 -20.83
CA ARG A 338 16.12 -9.19 -20.57
C ARG A 338 17.44 -8.98 -19.81
N PRO A 339 17.63 -9.63 -18.64
CA PRO A 339 18.91 -9.60 -17.92
C PRO A 339 20.07 -10.13 -18.78
N ILE A 340 21.26 -9.53 -18.66
CA ILE A 340 22.43 -9.88 -19.47
C ILE A 340 22.77 -11.38 -19.43
N GLN A 341 22.57 -12.01 -18.26
CA GLN A 341 22.87 -13.41 -18.01
C GLN A 341 21.99 -14.37 -18.80
N ILE A 342 20.79 -13.95 -19.23
CA ILE A 342 19.85 -14.82 -19.96
C ILE A 342 19.88 -14.60 -21.47
N LYS A 343 20.44 -13.48 -21.95
CA LYS A 343 20.41 -13.10 -23.38
C LYS A 343 20.98 -14.18 -24.30
N HIS A 344 22.10 -14.80 -23.95
CA HIS A 344 22.68 -15.88 -24.76
C HIS A 344 21.74 -17.10 -24.84
N GLN A 345 21.17 -17.54 -23.72
CA GLN A 345 20.21 -18.65 -23.70
C GLN A 345 18.94 -18.31 -24.48
N TYR A 346 18.46 -17.08 -24.33
CA TYR A 346 17.31 -16.56 -25.06
C TYR A 346 17.50 -16.65 -26.57
N VAL A 347 18.61 -16.09 -27.08
CA VAL A 347 18.94 -16.13 -28.51
C VAL A 347 19.08 -17.57 -29.00
N ASN A 348 19.78 -18.43 -28.25
CA ASN A 348 19.94 -19.83 -28.63
C ASN A 348 18.60 -20.57 -28.78
N VAL A 349 17.68 -20.41 -27.81
CA VAL A 349 16.37 -21.06 -27.86
C VAL A 349 15.52 -20.51 -29.00
N VAL A 350 15.43 -19.17 -29.15
CA VAL A 350 14.65 -18.54 -30.21
C VAL A 350 15.18 -18.89 -31.61
N LEU A 351 16.51 -18.91 -31.77
CA LEU A 351 17.13 -19.31 -33.03
C LEU A 351 16.86 -20.78 -33.34
N MET A 352 16.97 -21.66 -32.34
CA MET A 352 16.72 -23.09 -32.50
C MET A 352 15.26 -23.41 -32.86
N THR A 353 14.31 -22.67 -32.30
CA THR A 353 12.88 -22.85 -32.58
C THR A 353 12.51 -22.34 -33.97
N ILE A 354 13.02 -21.18 -34.39
CA ILE A 354 12.65 -20.59 -35.69
C ILE A 354 13.24 -21.35 -36.89
N ILE A 355 14.45 -21.90 -36.77
CA ILE A 355 15.04 -22.73 -37.84
C ILE A 355 14.34 -24.09 -37.97
N GLY A 356 13.70 -24.56 -36.89
CA GLY A 356 13.01 -25.83 -36.83
C GLY A 356 13.91 -27.03 -36.55
N ASN A 357 13.35 -28.23 -36.65
CA ASN A 357 14.00 -29.50 -36.28
C ASN A 357 14.46 -30.35 -37.47
N GLY A 358 14.60 -29.75 -38.66
CA GLY A 358 14.95 -30.44 -39.91
C GLY A 358 13.74 -30.94 -40.70
N TYR A 359 12.61 -31.21 -40.06
CA TYR A 359 11.35 -31.61 -40.71
C TYR A 359 10.39 -30.44 -40.94
N GLY A 360 10.55 -29.36 -40.17
CA GLY A 360 9.67 -28.19 -40.24
C GLY A 360 9.76 -27.33 -38.98
N ARG A 361 8.81 -26.40 -38.86
CA ARG A 361 8.65 -25.48 -37.73
C ARG A 361 7.17 -25.31 -37.39
N SER A 362 6.86 -24.94 -36.15
CA SER A 362 5.48 -24.69 -35.72
C SER A 362 4.92 -23.43 -36.40
N TRP A 363 3.90 -23.59 -37.25
CA TRP A 363 3.27 -22.45 -37.96
C TRP A 363 2.57 -21.50 -37.01
N SER A 364 2.00 -22.02 -35.93
CA SER A 364 1.32 -21.21 -34.90
C SER A 364 2.28 -20.41 -34.01
N SER A 365 3.59 -20.71 -34.06
CA SER A 365 4.61 -20.06 -33.24
C SER A 365 5.46 -19.05 -34.01
N ILE A 366 5.46 -19.13 -35.34
CA ILE A 366 6.42 -18.43 -36.20
C ILE A 366 6.39 -16.91 -36.01
N ASN A 367 5.19 -16.31 -36.00
CA ASN A 367 5.03 -14.87 -35.87
C ASN A 367 5.64 -14.35 -34.55
N TYR A 368 5.53 -15.12 -33.47
CA TYR A 368 6.14 -14.74 -32.19
C TYR A 368 7.66 -14.69 -32.28
N TYR A 369 8.29 -15.66 -32.95
CA TYR A 369 9.75 -15.69 -33.11
C TYR A 369 10.26 -14.61 -34.06
N GLU A 370 9.56 -14.38 -35.17
CA GLU A 370 9.94 -13.32 -36.11
C GLU A 370 9.92 -11.95 -35.42
N GLU A 371 8.88 -11.67 -34.63
CA GLU A 371 8.79 -10.43 -33.85
C GLU A 371 9.83 -10.36 -32.72
N MET A 372 10.18 -11.48 -32.06
CA MET A 372 11.29 -11.50 -31.10
C MET A 372 12.62 -11.12 -31.77
N ILE A 373 12.91 -11.69 -32.95
CA ILE A 373 14.18 -11.51 -33.66
C ILE A 373 14.31 -10.08 -34.20
N LYS A 374 13.23 -9.51 -34.74
CA LYS A 374 13.20 -8.08 -35.12
C LYS A 374 13.52 -7.16 -33.94
N ASN A 375 13.17 -7.57 -32.72
CA ASN A 375 13.40 -6.83 -31.48
C ASN A 375 14.65 -7.29 -30.69
N PHE A 376 15.58 -8.01 -31.32
CA PHE A 376 16.87 -8.32 -30.69
C PHE A 376 17.68 -7.04 -30.47
N SER A 377 18.24 -6.92 -29.26
CA SER A 377 19.23 -5.89 -28.95
C SER A 377 20.56 -6.19 -29.64
N ASP A 378 21.42 -5.18 -29.79
CA ASP A 378 22.76 -5.33 -30.39
C ASP A 378 23.57 -6.51 -29.82
N GLN A 379 23.52 -6.69 -28.49
CA GLN A 379 24.17 -7.83 -27.83
C GLN A 379 23.58 -9.18 -28.23
N GLU A 380 22.27 -9.25 -28.45
CA GLU A 380 21.59 -10.48 -28.86
C GLU A 380 21.88 -10.83 -30.32
N ILE A 381 21.98 -9.82 -31.19
CA ILE A 381 22.45 -9.99 -32.56
C ILE A 381 23.90 -10.49 -32.57
N ILE A 382 24.77 -9.92 -31.71
CA ILE A 382 26.14 -10.42 -31.54
C ILE A 382 26.14 -11.88 -31.09
N PHE A 383 25.35 -12.25 -30.08
CA PHE A 383 25.22 -13.64 -29.64
C PHE A 383 24.70 -14.56 -30.75
N MET A 384 23.74 -14.12 -31.55
CA MET A 384 23.19 -14.89 -32.67
C MET A 384 24.30 -15.29 -33.64
N PHE A 385 25.12 -14.33 -34.08
CA PHE A 385 26.23 -14.61 -34.98
C PHE A 385 27.39 -15.37 -34.32
N GLN A 386 27.60 -15.21 -33.01
CA GLN A 386 28.56 -16.04 -32.26
C GLN A 386 28.12 -17.50 -32.20
N ILE A 387 26.83 -17.77 -32.00
CA ILE A 387 26.28 -19.13 -32.00
C ILE A 387 26.43 -19.78 -33.39
N LEU A 388 26.10 -19.04 -34.46
CA LEU A 388 26.22 -19.52 -35.83
C LEU A 388 27.68 -19.79 -36.23
N ASP A 389 28.60 -18.91 -35.86
CA ASP A 389 30.04 -19.03 -36.17
C ASP A 389 30.80 -19.94 -35.18
N SER A 390 30.14 -20.53 -34.19
CA SER A 390 30.82 -21.32 -33.17
C SER A 390 31.44 -22.58 -33.77
N ASP A 391 32.74 -22.77 -33.52
CA ASP A 391 33.49 -23.99 -33.85
C ASP A 391 33.11 -25.17 -32.92
N GLU A 392 32.46 -24.88 -31.78
CA GLU A 392 31.96 -25.91 -30.89
C GLU A 392 30.70 -26.56 -31.47
N LYS A 393 30.61 -27.88 -31.38
CA LYS A 393 29.41 -28.63 -31.80
C LYS A 393 28.21 -28.16 -31.01
N ASN A 394 27.31 -27.46 -31.68
CA ASN A 394 25.99 -27.11 -31.17
C ASN A 394 24.90 -27.67 -32.10
N LEU A 395 23.71 -27.89 -31.53
CA LEU A 395 22.61 -28.53 -32.25
C LEU A 395 22.12 -27.70 -33.45
N ILE A 396 22.28 -26.37 -33.39
CA ILE A 396 21.90 -25.46 -34.47
C ILE A 396 22.80 -25.72 -35.69
N ASN A 397 24.12 -25.74 -35.50
CA ASN A 397 25.08 -26.01 -36.57
C ASN A 397 24.91 -27.42 -37.14
N ASP A 398 24.68 -28.43 -36.29
CA ASP A 398 24.38 -29.79 -36.75
C ASP A 398 23.11 -29.86 -37.63
N ARG A 399 22.04 -29.15 -37.26
CA ARG A 399 20.82 -29.06 -38.08
C ARG A 399 21.05 -28.32 -39.39
N LEU A 400 21.84 -27.24 -39.36
CA LEU A 400 22.18 -26.48 -40.54
C LEU A 400 23.01 -27.32 -41.50
N ASP A 401 23.98 -28.09 -41.03
CA ASP A 401 24.81 -28.94 -41.90
C ASP A 401 24.00 -30.06 -42.57
N ASN A 402 23.03 -30.62 -41.85
CA ASN A 402 22.27 -31.80 -42.29
C ASN A 402 20.92 -31.49 -42.98
N SER A 403 20.36 -30.28 -42.87
CA SER A 403 19.03 -29.95 -43.43
C SER A 403 19.04 -28.68 -44.29
N ALA A 404 18.72 -28.84 -45.59
CA ALA A 404 18.51 -27.72 -46.49
C ALA A 404 17.32 -26.84 -46.07
N LEU A 405 16.29 -27.44 -45.44
CA LEU A 405 15.14 -26.71 -44.93
C LEU A 405 15.54 -25.78 -43.76
N CYS A 406 16.40 -26.24 -42.86
CA CYS A 406 16.92 -25.38 -41.79
C CYS A 406 17.77 -24.23 -42.33
N LYS A 407 18.58 -24.46 -43.39
CA LYS A 407 19.31 -23.38 -44.08
C LYS A 407 18.36 -22.35 -44.70
N HIS A 408 17.29 -22.81 -45.35
CA HIS A 408 16.26 -21.94 -45.90
C HIS A 408 15.57 -21.11 -44.81
N HIS A 409 15.20 -21.72 -43.69
CA HIS A 409 14.63 -20.98 -42.57
C HIS A 409 15.61 -19.97 -41.96
N LEU A 410 16.89 -20.34 -41.80
CA LEU A 410 17.91 -19.42 -41.31
C LEU A 410 18.08 -18.22 -42.24
N LYS A 411 18.02 -18.43 -43.56
CA LYS A 411 18.06 -17.33 -44.54
C LYS A 411 16.92 -16.34 -44.29
N LEU A 412 15.69 -16.84 -44.20
CA LEU A 412 14.52 -16.01 -43.87
C LEU A 412 14.71 -15.28 -42.54
N THR A 413 15.27 -15.95 -41.53
CA THR A 413 15.55 -15.35 -40.22
C THR A 413 16.58 -14.21 -40.29
N ILE A 414 17.67 -14.36 -41.06
CA ILE A 414 18.69 -13.32 -41.22
C ILE A 414 18.12 -12.12 -42.00
N GLU A 415 17.24 -12.37 -42.96
CA GLU A 415 16.55 -11.31 -43.73
C GLU A 415 15.59 -10.45 -42.88
N LEU A 416 15.20 -10.91 -41.67
CA LEU A 416 14.44 -10.10 -40.72
C LEU A 416 15.28 -8.99 -40.06
N LEU A 417 16.61 -9.10 -40.08
CA LEU A 417 17.50 -8.12 -39.49
C LEU A 417 17.72 -6.95 -40.46
N ASP A 418 17.46 -5.73 -40.02
CA ASP A 418 17.77 -4.53 -40.81
C ASP A 418 19.28 -4.29 -40.83
N TYR A 419 19.89 -4.45 -42.01
CA TYR A 419 21.33 -4.29 -42.22
C TYR A 419 21.86 -2.95 -41.71
N ASN A 420 21.09 -1.87 -41.86
CA ASN A 420 21.53 -0.53 -41.48
C ASN A 420 21.61 -0.34 -39.95
N ASN A 421 20.85 -1.15 -39.21
CA ASN A 421 20.80 -1.12 -37.75
C ASN A 421 21.69 -2.21 -37.11
N LEU A 422 22.46 -2.96 -37.90
CA LEU A 422 23.37 -3.97 -37.38
C LEU A 422 24.62 -3.36 -36.73
N PRO A 423 25.09 -3.91 -35.59
CA PRO A 423 26.38 -3.56 -35.02
C PRO A 423 27.51 -3.78 -36.04
N THR A 424 28.44 -2.82 -36.16
CA THR A 424 29.54 -2.90 -37.13
C THR A 424 30.38 -4.17 -36.98
N SER A 425 30.49 -4.70 -35.75
CA SER A 425 31.19 -5.95 -35.45
C SER A 425 30.59 -7.19 -36.11
N VAL A 426 29.32 -7.17 -36.51
CA VAL A 426 28.61 -8.32 -37.11
C VAL A 426 28.29 -8.14 -38.59
N GLN A 427 28.39 -6.94 -39.17
CA GLN A 427 28.05 -6.70 -40.59
C GLN A 427 28.82 -7.62 -41.55
N LYS A 428 30.12 -7.81 -41.34
CA LYS A 428 30.93 -8.76 -42.15
C LYS A 428 30.45 -10.21 -42.00
N LYS A 429 30.00 -10.60 -40.79
CA LYS A 429 29.46 -11.94 -40.53
C LYS A 429 28.10 -12.13 -41.21
N TYR A 430 27.23 -11.12 -41.14
CA TYR A 430 25.97 -11.06 -41.87
C TYR A 430 26.21 -11.28 -43.36
N ASP A 431 27.09 -10.50 -43.98
CA ASP A 431 27.38 -10.60 -45.43
C ASP A 431 27.87 -12.00 -45.82
N ASN A 432 28.72 -12.60 -44.98
CA ASN A 432 29.22 -13.96 -45.21
C ASN A 432 28.10 -15.00 -45.14
N TRP A 433 27.21 -14.92 -44.15
CA TRP A 433 26.09 -15.85 -44.00
C TRP A 433 25.06 -15.68 -45.11
N THR A 434 24.71 -14.45 -45.47
CA THR A 434 23.79 -14.16 -46.58
C THR A 434 24.30 -14.74 -47.90
N LYS A 435 25.61 -14.62 -48.18
CA LYS A 435 26.28 -15.26 -49.33
C LYS A 435 26.27 -16.79 -49.24
N LYS A 436 26.56 -17.36 -48.07
CA LYS A 436 26.56 -18.82 -47.84
C LYS A 436 25.18 -19.42 -48.07
N LEU A 437 24.12 -18.69 -47.70
CA LEU A 437 22.74 -19.14 -47.77
C LEU A 437 22.02 -18.82 -49.08
N THR A 438 22.61 -18.02 -49.99
CA THR A 438 21.95 -17.59 -51.25
C THR A 438 21.44 -18.75 -52.12
N LYS A 439 22.03 -19.94 -52.01
CA LYS A 439 21.68 -21.15 -52.76
C LYS A 439 20.49 -21.93 -52.21
N TYR A 440 20.00 -21.54 -51.03
CA TYR A 440 18.86 -22.12 -50.31
C TYR A 440 17.76 -21.07 -50.20
#